data_AF-A0A378BS64-F1
#
_entry.id   AF-A0A378BS64-F1
#
_cell.length_a   1.000
_cell.length_b   1.000
_cell.length_c   1.000
_cell.angle_alpha   90.00
_cell.angle_beta   90.00
_cell.angle_gamma   90.00
#
_symmetry.space_group_name_H-M   'P 1'
#
loop_
_entity.id
_entity.type
_entity.pdbx_description
1 polymer ?
#
loop_
_entity_poly.entity_id
_entity_poly.type
_entity_poly.pdbx_seq_one_letter_code
_entity_poly.pdbx_strand_id
1 'polypeptide(L)' 'MAGAGLSTVYLPIDNMITTAIDQAIKLANQQPIETIPPFTGTLVLRESVTTGPFFK' A
#
# COMPACT_ATOMS: atom_id res chain seq x y z
N MET A 1 -14.76 1.80 -25.90
CA MET A 1 -14.26 0.52 -25.38
C MET A 1 -13.42 0.84 -24.15
N ALA A 2 -13.86 0.48 -22.95
CA ALA A 2 -13.04 0.63 -21.74
C ALA A 2 -11.93 -0.42 -21.80
N GLY A 3 -10.67 -0.01 -21.65
CA GLY A 3 -9.54 -0.94 -21.66
C GLY A 3 -9.63 -1.97 -20.53
N ALA A 4 -9.05 -3.15 -20.75
CA ALA A 4 -8.98 -4.21 -19.75
C ALA A 4 -8.27 -3.72 -18.47
N GLY A 5 -8.71 -4.19 -17.30
CA GLY A 5 -8.20 -3.74 -16.02
C GLY A 5 -6.74 -4.10 -15.81
N LEU A 6 -5.96 -3.16 -15.27
CA LEU A 6 -4.55 -3.37 -14.94
C LEU A 6 -4.41 -3.99 -13.55
N SER A 7 -3.66 -5.08 -13.44
CA SER A 7 -3.21 -5.61 -12.15
C SER A 7 -2.37 -4.56 -11.43
N THR A 8 -2.55 -4.40 -10.13
CA THR A 8 -1.90 -3.33 -9.37
C THR A 8 -1.69 -3.74 -7.92
N VAL A 9 -0.58 -3.31 -7.34
CA VAL A 9 -0.36 -3.41 -5.90
C VAL A 9 -1.08 -2.26 -5.21
N TYR A 10 -2.11 -2.58 -4.43
CA TYR A 10 -2.84 -1.63 -3.62
C TYR A 10 -2.09 -1.38 -2.32
N LEU A 11 -1.62 -0.16 -2.13
CA LEU A 11 -1.01 0.29 -0.88
C LEU A 11 -2.08 0.89 0.04
N PRO A 12 -1.96 0.71 1.37
CA PRO A 12 -2.89 1.30 2.32
C PRO A 12 -2.59 2.79 2.55
N ILE A 13 -2.76 3.61 1.51
CA ILE A 13 -2.36 5.03 1.50
C ILE A 13 -3.02 5.83 2.62
N ASP A 14 -4.31 5.61 2.89
CA ASP A 14 -5.03 6.31 3.96
C ASP A 14 -4.42 6.04 5.34
N ASN A 15 -4.02 4.78 5.59
CA ASN A 15 -3.34 4.40 6.82
C ASN A 15 -1.92 4.99 6.91
N MET A 16 -1.20 5.03 5.78
CA MET A 16 0.12 5.67 5.70
C MET A 16 0.03 7.17 6.04
N ILE A 17 -0.93 7.89 5.46
CA ILE A 17 -1.13 9.32 5.70
C ILE A 17 -1.52 9.57 7.15
N THR A 18 -2.52 8.84 7.66
CA THR A 18 -2.99 9.00 9.04
C THR A 18 -1.86 8.75 10.03
N THR A 19 -1.10 7.68 9.84
CA THR A 19 0.05 7.36 10.69
C THR A 19 1.13 8.44 10.61
N ALA A 20 1.43 8.96 9.42
CA ALA A 20 2.43 10.02 9.27
C ALA A 20 2.02 11.32 9.98
N ILE A 21 0.74 11.70 9.88
CA ILE A 21 0.20 12.88 10.57
C ILE A 21 0.26 12.69 12.09
N ASP A 22 -0.17 11.53 12.60
CA ASP A 22 -0.14 11.24 14.03
C ASP A 22 1.29 11.31 14.57
N GLN A 23 2.27 10.78 13.84
CA GLN A 23 3.68 10.84 14.22
C GLN A 23 4.22 12.27 14.19
N ALA A 24 3.81 13.09 13.21
CA ALA A 24 4.18 14.50 13.15
C ALA A 24 3.61 15.29 14.35
N ILE A 25 2.37 15.01 14.75
CA ILE A 25 1.73 15.62 15.93
C ILE A 25 2.45 15.19 17.21
N LYS A 26 2.78 13.90 17.37
CA LYS A 26 3.56 13.38 18.51
C LYS A 26 4.92 14.05 18.60
N LEU A 27 5.62 14.17 17.47
CA LEU A 27 6.91 14.84 17.37
C LEU A 27 6.81 16.31 17.80
N ALA A 28 5.82 17.05 17.29
CA ALA A 28 5.61 18.45 17.63
C ALA A 28 5.33 18.68 19.13
N ASN A 29 4.68 17.71 19.78
CA ASN A 29 4.36 17.76 21.21
C ASN A 29 5.44 17.12 22.11
N GLN A 30 6.63 16.81 21.57
CA GLN A 30 7.73 16.16 22.30
C GLN A 30 7.32 14.83 22.95
N GLN A 31 6.35 14.13 22.36
CA GLN A 31 5.91 12.83 22.82
C GLN A 31 6.84 11.73 22.27
N PRO A 32 6.94 10.58 22.97
CA PRO A 32 7.67 9.43 22.44
C PRO A 32 7.14 8.99 21.07
N ILE A 33 8.07 8.75 20.14
CA ILE A 33 7.77 8.24 18.80
C ILE A 33 8.15 6.76 18.77
N GLU A 34 7.18 5.92 18.45
CA GLU A 34 7.38 4.51 18.22
C GLU A 34 7.73 4.24 16.76
N THR A 35 8.52 3.20 16.52
CA THR A 35 8.84 2.76 15.16
C THR A 35 7.57 2.30 14.45
N ILE A 36 7.28 2.91 13.30
CA ILE A 36 6.16 2.51 12.45
C ILE A 36 6.49 1.14 11.83
N PRO A 37 5.63 0.12 11.99
CA PRO A 37 5.81 -1.13 11.25
C PRO A 37 5.68 -0.89 9.73
N PRO A 38 6.31 -1.73 8.89
CA PRO A 38 6.18 -1.61 7.45
C PRO A 38 4.73 -1.73 6.99
N PHE A 39 4.32 -0.85 6.07
CA PHE A 39 3.04 -0.98 5.39
C PHE A 39 3.14 -2.06 4.31
N THR A 40 2.15 -2.94 4.27
CA THR A 40 2.10 -4.03 3.29
C THR A 40 1.04 -3.73 2.22
N GLY A 41 1.44 -3.78 0.96
CA GLY A 41 0.52 -3.71 -0.16
C GLY A 41 -0.09 -5.06 -0.50
N THR A 42 -1.26 -5.05 -1.11
CA THR A 42 -1.91 -6.26 -1.63
C THR A 42 -1.91 -6.23 -3.14
N LEU A 43 -1.31 -7.25 -3.76
CA LEU A 43 -1.41 -7.43 -5.21
C LEU A 43 -2.84 -7.82 -5.59
N VAL A 44 -3.46 -7.01 -6.44
CA VAL A 44 -4.75 -7.32 -7.06
C VAL A 44 -4.50 -7.65 -8.52
N LEU A 45 -4.77 -8.90 -8.87
CA LEU A 45 -4.68 -9.38 -10.25
C LEU A 45 -5.95 -9.03 -11.01
N ARG A 46 -5.77 -8.65 -12.27
CA ARG A 46 -6.79 -8.33 -13.27
C ARG A 46 -6.41 -8.94 -14.61
N GLU A 47 -7.15 -8.61 -15.66
CA GLU A 47 -6.99 -9.19 -17.00
C GLU A 47 -5.62 -8.94 -17.62
N SER A 48 -4.87 -7.92 -17.14
CA SER A 48 -3.53 -7.63 -17.65
C SER A 48 -2.44 -8.60 -17.20
N VAL A 49 -2.71 -9.54 -16.29
CA VAL A 49 -1.74 -10.55 -15.83
C VAL A 49 -2.38 -11.94 -15.89
N THR A 50 -1.68 -12.89 -16.49
CA THR A 50 -2.13 -14.28 -16.63
C THR A 50 -0.98 -15.26 -16.37
N THR A 51 -1.31 -16.55 -16.27
CA THR A 51 -0.34 -17.63 -16.10
C THR A 51 0.61 -17.70 -17.29
N GLY A 52 1.91 -17.76 -17.00
CA GLY A 52 2.94 -17.91 -18.03
C GLY A 52 3.00 -19.33 -18.61
N PRO A 53 3.70 -19.53 -19.73
CA PRO A 53 3.76 -20.81 -20.46
C PRO A 53 4.43 -21.97 -19.70
N PHE A 54 5.05 -21.69 -18.54
CA PHE A 54 5.70 -22.69 -17.69
C PHE A 54 5.01 -22.87 -16.33
N PHE A 55 3.81 -22.30 -16.16
CA PHE A 55 3.01 -22.51 -14.96
C PHE A 55 2.52 -23.97 -14.95
N LYS A 56 3.05 -24.79 -14.03
CA LYS A 56 2.68 -26.19 -13.84
C LYS A 56 1.51 -26.32 -12.87
#